data_AF-A0A0Q8VTP3-F1
#
_entry.id   AF-A0A0Q8VTP3-F1
#
_cell.length_a   1.000
_cell.length_b   1.000
_cell.length_c   1.000
_cell.angle_alpha   90.00
_cell.angle_beta   90.00
_cell.angle_gamma   90.00
#
_symmetry.space_group_name_H-M   'P 1'
#
loop_
_entity.id
_entity.type
_entity.pdbx_description
1 polymer ?
#
loop_
_entity_poly.entity_id
_entity_poly.type
_entity_poly.pdbx_seq_one_letter_code
_entity_poly.pdbx_strand_id
1 'polypeptide(L)' 'MENRVMEAVRLYSVAAVADLLGVSRQWVYDRINGGQIRVVELGDERSKQRVRADDLQAFIDGRTFGGETR' A
#
# COMPACT_ATOMS: atom_id res chain seq x y z
N MET A 1 -14.20 31.07 -1.47
CA MET A 1 -12.93 30.32 -1.49
C MET A 1 -13.26 28.88 -1.16
N GLU A 2 -13.27 28.01 -2.17
CA GLU A 2 -13.50 26.58 -1.96
C GLU A 2 -12.30 26.02 -1.19
N ASN A 3 -12.55 25.57 0.03
CA ASN A 3 -11.54 24.97 0.89
C ASN A 3 -11.26 23.57 0.32
N ARG A 4 -10.31 23.46 -0.61
CA ARG A 4 -9.80 22.15 -1.02
C ARG A 4 -9.18 21.53 0.22
N VAL A 5 -9.89 20.59 0.82
CA VAL A 5 -9.30 19.67 1.81
C VAL A 5 -8.16 18.98 1.07
N MET A 6 -6.93 19.42 1.32
CA MET A 6 -5.76 18.69 0.85
C MET A 6 -5.72 17.42 1.67
N GLU A 7 -6.31 16.35 1.13
CA GLU A 7 -6.34 15.06 1.82
C GLU A 7 -4.89 14.66 2.09
N ALA A 8 -4.53 14.56 3.37
CA ALA A 8 -3.17 14.26 3.76
C ALA A 8 -2.79 12.88 3.22
N VAL A 9 -1.64 12.79 2.54
CA VAL A 9 -1.15 11.51 1.99
C VAL A 9 -1.04 10.50 3.12
N ARG A 10 -1.85 9.45 3.07
CA ARG A 10 -1.84 8.37 4.06
C ARG A 10 -0.77 7.34 3.69
N LEU A 11 0.14 7.11 4.63
CA LEU A 11 1.27 6.19 4.48
C LEU A 11 1.18 5.06 5.53
N TYR A 12 1.33 3.82 5.09
CA TYR A 12 1.37 2.64 5.94
C TYR A 12 2.77 2.07 6.01
N SER A 13 3.19 1.60 7.19
CA SER A 13 4.37 0.74 7.29
C SER A 13 4.08 -0.64 6.69
N VAL A 14 5.12 -1.38 6.30
CA VAL A 14 4.96 -2.77 5.83
C VAL A 14 4.28 -3.66 6.87
N ALA A 15 4.51 -3.40 8.17
CA ALA A 15 3.82 -4.11 9.25
C ALA A 15 2.30 -3.82 9.25
N ALA A 16 1.91 -2.55 9.17
CA ALA A 16 0.49 -2.19 9.12
C ALA A 16 -0.22 -2.74 7.87
N VAL A 17 0.46 -2.79 6.72
CA VAL A 17 -0.07 -3.43 5.51
C VAL A 17 -0.28 -4.93 5.73
N ALA A 18 0.67 -5.61 6.37
CA ALA A 18 0.56 -7.02 6.67
C ALA A 18 -0.64 -7.31 7.59
N ASP A 19 -0.84 -6.49 8.62
CA ASP A 19 -1.98 -6.58 9.53
C ASP A 19 -3.31 -6.34 8.80
N LEU A 20 -3.38 -5.31 7.94
CA LEU A 20 -4.57 -4.98 7.16
C LEU A 20 -4.97 -6.10 6.19
N LEU A 21 -3.99 -6.74 5.56
CA LEU A 21 -4.23 -7.82 4.60
C LEU A 21 -4.37 -9.19 5.27
N GLY A 22 -4.11 -9.31 6.57
CA GLY A 22 -4.15 -10.59 7.29
C GLY A 22 -3.06 -11.58 6.85
N VAL A 23 -1.87 -11.09 6.51
CA VAL A 23 -0.74 -11.90 5.99
C VAL A 23 0.56 -11.64 6.76
N SER A 24 1.61 -12.42 6.47
CA SER A 24 2.92 -12.20 7.09
C SER A 24 3.67 -11.00 6.46
N ARG A 25 4.53 -10.33 7.24
CA ARG A 25 5.40 -9.26 6.72
C ARG A 25 6.30 -9.73 5.57
N GLN A 26 6.80 -10.97 5.64
CA GLN A 26 7.63 -11.56 4.58
C GLN A 26 6.86 -11.63 3.26
N TRP A 27 5.60 -12.06 3.30
CA TRP A 27 4.75 -12.10 2.11
C TRP A 27 4.61 -10.71 1.47
N VAL A 28 4.45 -9.66 2.28
CA VAL A 28 4.37 -8.29 1.77
C VAL A 28 5.69 -7.86 1.12
N TYR A 29 6.83 -8.14 1.75
CA TYR A 29 8.14 -7.87 1.15
C TYR A 29 8.36 -8.62 -0.16
N ASP A 30 7.89 -9.85 -0.29
CA ASP A 30 7.99 -10.60 -1.55
C ASP A 30 7.19 -9.91 -2.68
N ARG A 31 6.05 -9.29 -2.37
CA ARG A 31 5.27 -8.48 -3.32
C ARG A 31 5.95 -7.16 -3.67
N ILE A 32 6.58 -6.51 -2.70
CA ILE A 32 7.36 -5.29 -2.92
C ILE A 32 8.56 -5.59 -3.84
N ASN A 33 9.35 -6.62 -3.49
CA ASN A 33 10.51 -7.05 -4.29
C ASN A 33 10.11 -7.53 -5.68
N GLY A 34 8.92 -8.12 -5.82
CA GLY A 34 8.33 -8.49 -7.10
C GLY A 34 7.74 -7.32 -7.91
N GLY A 35 7.82 -6.07 -7.41
CA GLY A 35 7.30 -4.88 -8.07
C GLY A 35 5.77 -4.74 -8.05
N GLN A 36 5.07 -5.55 -7.26
CA GLN A 36 3.61 -5.61 -7.23
C GLN A 36 2.99 -4.58 -6.28
N ILE A 37 3.73 -4.18 -5.24
CA ILE A 37 3.32 -3.13 -4.30
C ILE A 37 4.40 -2.03 -4.34
N ARG A 38 3.99 -0.81 -4.69
CA ARG A 38 4.88 0.35 -4.71
C ARG A 38 5.17 0.84 -3.30
N VAL A 39 6.40 1.31 -3.08
CA VAL A 39 6.85 1.87 -1.81
C VAL A 39 7.47 3.25 -2.00
N VAL A 40 7.32 4.06 -0.97
CA VAL A 40 8.10 5.27 -0.71
C VAL A 40 9.27 4.88 0.17
N GLU A 41 10.49 5.13 -0.30
CA GLU A 41 11.72 4.93 0.47
C GLU A 41 12.00 6.16 1.34
N LEU A 42 12.05 5.99 2.67
CA LEU A 42 12.39 7.05 3.63
C LEU A 42 13.78 6.87 4.25
N GLY A 43 14.58 5.93 3.74
CA GLY A 43 15.93 5.61 4.19
C GLY A 43 16.38 4.25 3.66
N ASP A 44 17.60 3.83 4.00
CA ASP A 44 18.26 2.67 3.39
C ASP A 44 17.79 1.30 3.95
N GLU A 45 17.04 1.31 5.05
CA GLU A 45 16.53 0.10 5.69
C GLU A 45 15.10 -0.24 5.27
N ARG A 46 14.78 -1.53 5.14
CA ARG A 46 13.41 -2.02 4.87
C ARG A 46 12.35 -1.50 5.85
N SER A 47 12.75 -1.22 7.09
CA SER A 47 11.88 -0.64 8.12
C SER A 47 11.38 0.79 7.77
N LYS A 48 12.07 1.47 6.84
CA LYS A 48 11.80 2.83 6.38
C LYS A 48 10.96 2.89 5.11
N GLN A 49 10.53 1.74 4.58
CA GLN A 49 9.57 1.69 3.48
C GLN A 49 8.15 2.05 3.93
N ARG A 50 7.43 2.80 3.11
CA ARG A 50 6.00 3.10 3.30
C ARG A 50 5.20 2.78 2.06
N VAL A 51 4.00 2.25 2.24
CA VAL A 51 3.03 2.04 1.15
C VAL A 51 2.00 3.17 1.22
N ARG A 52 1.75 3.85 0.10
CA ARG A 52 0.67 4.85 0.03
C ARG A 52 -0.67 4.13 0.06
N ALA A 53 -1.68 4.73 0.67
CA ALA A 53 -3.03 4.14 0.71
C ALA A 53 -3.56 3.81 -0.69
N ASP A 54 -3.39 4.72 -1.66
CA ASP A 54 -3.87 4.52 -3.04
C ASP A 54 -3.14 3.37 -3.76
N ASP A 55 -1.85 3.18 -3.48
CA ASP A 55 -1.07 2.07 -4.03
C ASP A 55 -1.51 0.73 -3.46
N LEU A 56 -1.83 0.69 -2.17
CA LEU A 56 -2.39 -0.49 -1.55
C LEU A 56 -3.79 -0.81 -2.09
N GLN A 57 -4.63 0.22 -2.28
CA GLN A 57 -5.96 0.05 -2.85
C GLN A 57 -5.88 -0.48 -4.28
N ALA A 58 -5.04 0.09 -5.13
CA ALA A 58 -4.83 -0.39 -6.51
C ALA A 58 -4.34 -1.85 -6.55
N PHE A 59 -3.48 -2.25 -5.61
CA PHE A 59 -3.07 -3.65 -5.46
C PHE A 59 -4.24 -4.57 -5.09
N ILE A 60 -5.12 -4.15 -4.16
CA ILE A 60 -6.31 -4.90 -3.76
C ILE A 60 -7.28 -5.02 -4.94
N ASP A 61 -7.55 -3.92 -5.64
CA ASP A 61 -8.46 -3.89 -6.77
C ASP A 61 -8.00 -4.82 -7.89
N GLY A 62 -6.70 -4.79 -8.22
CA GLY A 62 -6.10 -5.69 -9.21
C GLY A 62 -6.10 -7.18 -8.83
N ARG A 63 -6.41 -7.52 -7.57
CA ARG A 63 -6.55 -8.90 -7.08
C ARG A 63 -7.97 -9.26 -6.65
N THR A 64 -8.90 -8.33 -6.77
CA THR A 64 -10.32 -8.54 -6.46
C THR A 64 -11.03 -9.03 -7.71
N PHE A 65 -11.62 -10.22 -7.64
CA PHE A 65 -12.37 -10.82 -8.74
C PHE A 65 -13.85 -10.91 -8.36
N GLY A 66 -14.74 -10.71 -9.33
CA GLY A 66 -16.19 -10.82 -9.13
C GLY A 66 -16.90 -9.57 -8.61
N GLY A 67 -16.23 -8.40 -8.61
CA GLY A 67 -16.92 -7.12 -8.48
C GLY A 67 -17.61 -6.75 -9.79
N GLU A 68 -18.80 -6.13 -9.71
CA GLU A 68 -19.48 -5.58 -10.89
C GLU A 68 -18.59 -4.54 -11.58
N THR A 69 -18.00 -4.91 -12.72
CA THR A 69 -17.45 -3.94 -13.67
C THR A 69 -18.60 -3.05 -14.14
N ARG A 70 -18.56 -1.77 -13.80
CA ARG A 70 -19.33 -0.75 -14.53
C ARG A 70 -18.58 -0.31 -15.77
#